data_AF-A0A660U6G6-F1
#
_entry.id   AF-A0A660U6G6-F1
#
_cell.length_a   1.000
_cell.length_b   1.000
_cell.length_c   1.000
_cell.angle_alpha   90.00
_cell.angle_beta   90.00
_cell.angle_gamma   90.00
#
_symmetry.space_group_name_H-M   'P 1'
#
loop_
_entity.id
_entity.type
_entity.pdbx_description
1 polymer ?
#
loop_
_entity_poly.entity_id
_entity_poly.type
_entity_poly.pdbx_seq_one_letter_code
_entity_poly.pdbx_strand_id
1 'polypeptide(L)'
;MANAGVAGLLPWSRRIFLTDYLLENFTPEEIETIVAHEFGHVKYKHIWVYLAFSLSYFSAATLYYSYAEPVYRDLFGGGPIAGAISVLFFFYFYLILLFRLLSRRFEHQADIYAVEVTGKPRVYAFALLKLAELNYVPRAIKRIFELMLTHPSVERRIYIVGRYVGGDPEVAKFRRTLPEVKLIALAVPLTLGLLIASPDKTLFESESDYHYLRGLQFHREGMWDEAIREFSEAIKLNPSDKEAYLARALSYYRSGRLEEAILDLFKLREMVEDGKVRRVIEEMILEIDSERSKKAPG
;
A
#
# COMPACT_ATOMS: atom_id res chain seq x y z
N MET A 1 -34.44 2.22 1.63
CA MET A 1 -33.61 1.27 2.40
C MET A 1 -33.64 1.70 3.86
N ALA A 2 -34.02 0.78 4.76
CA ALA A 2 -34.00 1.05 6.20
C ALA A 2 -32.54 0.99 6.66
N ASN A 3 -32.03 2.07 7.25
CA ASN A 3 -30.64 2.13 7.66
C ASN A 3 -30.42 3.05 8.86
N ALA A 4 -29.39 2.73 9.62
CA ALA A 4 -28.85 3.55 10.70
C ALA A 4 -27.33 3.64 10.54
N GLY A 5 -26.72 4.70 11.06
CA GLY A 5 -25.26 4.81 11.03
C GLY A 5 -24.75 5.95 11.89
N VAL A 6 -23.47 5.87 12.26
CA VAL A 6 -22.76 6.97 12.93
C VAL A 6 -21.71 7.58 12.01
N ALA A 7 -21.68 8.90 11.93
CA ALA A 7 -20.55 9.63 11.36
C ALA A 7 -19.94 10.61 12.37
N GLY A 8 -18.72 11.06 12.08
CA GLY A 8 -17.95 12.00 12.92
C GLY A 8 -16.86 11.29 13.71
N LEU A 9 -15.61 11.69 13.45
CA LEU A 9 -14.41 11.11 14.08
C LEU A 9 -14.23 11.59 15.53
N LEU A 10 -14.47 12.89 15.74
CA LEU A 10 -14.23 13.57 17.01
C LEU A 10 -15.52 13.62 17.83
N PRO A 11 -15.45 13.52 19.18
CA PRO A 11 -16.63 13.47 20.04
C PRO A 11 -17.68 14.55 19.76
N TRP A 12 -17.25 15.78 19.51
CA TRP A 12 -18.12 16.94 19.23
C TRP A 12 -18.73 16.96 17.82
N SER A 13 -18.21 16.14 16.89
CA SER A 13 -18.69 16.05 15.51
C SER A 13 -19.63 14.86 15.26
N ARG A 14 -19.86 14.03 16.28
CA ARG A 14 -20.60 12.78 16.14
C ARG A 14 -22.08 13.03 15.86
N ARG A 15 -22.60 12.36 14.84
CA ARG A 15 -24.00 12.41 14.44
C ARG A 15 -24.48 10.99 14.15
N ILE A 16 -25.68 10.68 14.60
CA ILE A 16 -26.39 9.44 14.25
C ILE A 16 -27.36 9.80 13.13
N PHE A 17 -27.38 8.97 12.09
CA PHE A 17 -28.28 9.08 10.97
C PHE A 17 -29.25 7.91 11.03
N LEU A 18 -30.53 8.20 10.90
CA LEU A 18 -31.60 7.23 10.77
C LEU A 18 -32.36 7.61 9.51
N THR A 19 -32.68 6.63 8.67
CA THR A 19 -33.50 6.89 7.49
C THR A 19 -34.96 7.02 7.88
N ASP A 20 -35.72 7.88 7.19
CA ASP A 20 -37.16 8.05 7.44
C ASP A 20 -37.90 6.70 7.30
N TYR A 21 -37.49 5.89 6.32
CA TYR A 21 -38.02 4.54 6.12
C TYR A 21 -37.81 3.61 7.33
N LEU A 22 -36.70 3.78 8.07
CA LEU A 22 -36.49 3.06 9.33
C LEU A 22 -37.43 3.60 10.43
N LEU A 23 -37.60 4.91 10.54
CA LEU A 23 -38.48 5.53 11.53
C LEU A 23 -39.96 5.18 11.33
N GLU A 24 -40.41 5.06 10.08
CA GLU A 24 -41.80 4.75 9.73
C GLU A 24 -42.15 3.27 9.97
N ASN A 25 -41.17 2.37 9.83
CA ASN A 25 -41.43 0.93 9.84
C ASN A 25 -41.06 0.24 11.16
N PHE A 26 -40.28 0.87 12.05
CA PHE A 26 -39.79 0.26 13.29
C PHE A 26 -40.45 0.87 14.53
N THR A 27 -40.65 0.04 15.56
CA THR A 27 -41.14 0.53 16.85
C THR A 27 -40.06 1.30 17.61
N PRO A 28 -40.41 2.19 18.56
CA PRO A 28 -39.42 2.90 19.37
C PRO A 28 -38.41 1.98 20.06
N GLU A 29 -38.84 0.82 20.54
CA GLU A 29 -37.95 -0.17 21.17
C GLU A 29 -37.01 -0.85 20.17
N GLU A 30 -37.49 -1.15 18.96
CA GLU A 30 -36.62 -1.69 17.91
C GLU A 30 -35.57 -0.66 17.50
N ILE A 31 -35.98 0.60 17.29
CA ILE A 31 -35.07 1.71 16.97
C ILE A 31 -34.03 1.90 18.08
N GLU A 32 -34.45 1.84 19.36
CA GLU A 32 -33.54 1.93 20.51
C GLU A 32 -32.44 0.86 20.42
N THR A 33 -32.78 -0.39 20.10
CA THR A 33 -31.80 -1.47 19.99
C THR A 33 -30.85 -1.30 18.80
N ILE A 34 -31.33 -0.78 17.67
CA ILE A 34 -30.50 -0.45 16.50
C ILE A 34 -29.54 0.70 16.82
N VAL A 35 -30.02 1.76 17.47
CA VAL A 35 -29.17 2.89 17.89
C VAL A 35 -28.15 2.45 18.95
N ALA A 36 -28.53 1.55 19.86
CA ALA A 36 -27.60 0.99 20.83
C ALA A 36 -26.46 0.21 20.14
N HIS A 37 -26.74 -0.52 19.06
CA HIS A 37 -25.72 -1.16 18.23
C HIS A 37 -24.75 -0.15 17.63
N GLU A 38 -25.27 0.93 17.03
CA GLU A 38 -24.48 2.03 16.50
C GLU A 38 -23.56 2.67 17.56
N PHE A 39 -24.06 2.84 18.79
CA PHE A 39 -23.24 3.28 19.92
C PHE A 39 -22.17 2.27 20.33
N GLY A 40 -22.36 0.98 20.07
CA GLY A 40 -21.32 -0.03 20.22
C GLY A 40 -20.09 0.30 19.39
N HIS A 41 -20.29 0.67 18.11
CA HIS A 41 -19.19 1.08 17.24
C HIS A 41 -18.42 2.31 17.77
N VAL A 42 -19.15 3.24 18.38
CA VAL A 42 -18.58 4.44 19.00
C VAL A 42 -17.80 4.10 20.27
N LYS A 43 -18.37 3.30 21.17
CA LYS A 43 -17.77 2.90 22.45
C LYS A 43 -16.42 2.22 22.24
N TYR A 44 -16.36 1.28 21.30
CA TYR A 44 -15.15 0.50 21.02
C TYR A 44 -14.25 1.14 19.96
N LYS A 45 -14.56 2.38 19.54
CA LYS A 45 -13.73 3.19 18.62
C LYS A 45 -13.44 2.48 17.30
N HIS A 46 -14.39 1.71 16.76
CA HIS A 46 -14.18 0.91 15.55
C HIS A 46 -13.68 1.74 14.35
N ILE A 47 -14.16 2.98 14.20
CA ILE A 47 -13.69 3.89 13.13
C ILE A 47 -12.20 4.23 13.24
N TRP A 48 -11.67 4.41 14.45
CA TRP A 48 -10.25 4.67 14.68
C TRP A 48 -9.40 3.44 14.41
N VAL A 49 -9.92 2.25 14.72
CA VAL A 49 -9.23 1.01 14.39
C VAL A 49 -9.23 0.76 12.89
N TYR A 50 -10.34 1.03 12.19
CA TYR A 50 -10.35 0.98 10.72
C TYR A 50 -9.37 1.97 10.12
N LEU A 51 -9.29 3.20 10.63
CA LEU A 51 -8.31 4.17 10.17
C LEU A 51 -6.87 3.67 10.40
N ALA A 52 -6.56 3.15 11.59
CA ALA A 52 -5.24 2.59 11.88
C ALA A 52 -4.91 1.39 10.97
N PHE A 53 -5.88 0.50 10.74
CA PHE A 53 -5.75 -0.63 9.81
C PHE A 53 -5.55 -0.18 8.35
N SER A 54 -6.26 0.87 7.92
CA SER A 54 -6.05 1.44 6.59
C SER A 54 -4.67 2.09 6.47
N LEU A 55 -4.19 2.77 7.51
CA LEU A 55 -2.85 3.37 7.52
C LEU A 55 -1.74 2.31 7.58
N SER A 56 -1.93 1.19 8.27
CA SER A 56 -0.95 0.09 8.27
C SER A 56 -0.77 -0.54 6.88
N TYR A 57 -1.72 -0.34 5.95
CA TYR A 57 -1.63 -0.87 4.59
C TYR A 57 -0.34 -0.46 3.90
N PHE A 58 0.02 0.82 3.96
CA PHE A 58 1.22 1.33 3.30
C PHE A 58 2.47 0.65 3.82
N SER A 59 2.59 0.56 5.14
CA SER A 59 3.73 -0.09 5.77
C SER A 59 3.79 -1.60 5.50
N ALA A 60 2.64 -2.29 5.49
CA ALA A 60 2.55 -3.70 5.15
C ALA A 60 2.88 -3.95 3.67
N ALA A 61 2.44 -3.05 2.78
CA ALA A 61 2.76 -3.08 1.36
C ALA A 61 4.28 -2.91 1.15
N THR A 62 4.90 -1.95 1.82
CA THR A 62 6.36 -1.75 1.73
C THR A 62 7.13 -2.99 2.18
N LEU A 63 6.74 -3.60 3.31
CA LEU A 63 7.36 -4.85 3.77
C LEU A 63 7.13 -5.99 2.76
N TYR A 64 5.93 -6.10 2.21
CA TYR A 64 5.61 -7.11 1.20
C TYR A 64 6.50 -6.97 -0.04
N TYR A 65 6.59 -5.77 -0.62
CA TYR A 65 7.44 -5.53 -1.80
C TYR A 65 8.94 -5.63 -1.51
N SER A 66 9.36 -5.36 -0.27
CA SER A 66 10.78 -5.43 0.09
C SER A 66 11.26 -6.87 0.31
N TYR A 67 10.39 -7.75 0.84
CA TYR A 67 10.82 -9.06 1.32
C TYR A 67 10.07 -10.25 0.71
N ALA A 68 8.76 -10.12 0.47
CA ALA A 68 7.93 -11.24 -0.01
C ALA A 68 7.82 -11.28 -1.54
N GLU A 69 7.75 -10.13 -2.19
CA GLU A 69 7.59 -10.04 -3.64
C GLU A 69 8.80 -10.60 -4.43
N PRO A 70 10.06 -10.36 -4.03
CA PRO A 70 11.21 -10.99 -4.70
C PRO A 70 11.15 -12.52 -4.65
N VAL A 71 10.85 -13.07 -3.48
CA VAL A 71 10.69 -14.53 -3.29
C VAL A 71 9.55 -15.07 -4.16
N TYR A 72 8.44 -14.33 -4.25
CA TYR A 72 7.34 -14.69 -5.14
C TYR A 72 7.81 -14.69 -6.61
N ARG A 73 8.54 -13.67 -7.05
CA ARG A 73 9.06 -13.59 -8.42
C ARG A 73 9.98 -14.75 -8.75
N ASP A 74 10.86 -15.13 -7.83
CA ASP A 74 11.78 -16.26 -8.02
C ASP A 74 11.03 -17.59 -8.18
N LEU A 75 9.94 -17.76 -7.43
CA LEU A 75 9.11 -18.98 -7.50
C LEU A 75 8.21 -19.04 -8.75
N PHE A 76 7.75 -17.88 -9.25
CA PHE A 76 6.69 -17.81 -10.27
C PHE A 76 7.11 -17.14 -11.59
N GLY A 77 8.40 -16.88 -11.80
CA GLY A 77 8.97 -16.56 -13.11
C GLY A 77 9.17 -15.08 -13.44
N GLY A 78 9.25 -14.20 -12.42
CA GLY A 78 9.79 -12.82 -12.50
C GLY A 78 9.17 -11.82 -13.48
N GLY A 79 8.26 -12.25 -14.35
CA GLY A 79 7.68 -11.43 -15.41
C GLY A 79 6.60 -10.47 -14.92
N PRO A 80 6.20 -9.49 -15.76
CA PRO A 80 5.21 -8.47 -15.39
C PRO A 80 3.85 -9.06 -14.98
N ILE A 81 3.46 -10.19 -15.56
CA ILE A 81 2.23 -10.90 -15.20
C ILE A 81 2.34 -11.48 -13.77
N ALA A 82 3.47 -12.10 -13.42
CA ALA A 82 3.70 -12.63 -12.07
C ALA A 82 3.70 -11.49 -11.04
N GLY A 83 4.36 -10.37 -11.35
CA GLY A 83 4.30 -9.15 -10.53
C GLY A 83 2.86 -8.67 -10.30
N ALA A 84 2.05 -8.57 -11.35
CA ALA A 84 0.65 -8.17 -11.23
C ALA A 84 -0.18 -9.13 -10.36
N ILE A 85 0.01 -10.46 -10.51
CA ILE A 85 -0.67 -11.45 -9.68
C ILE A 85 -0.27 -11.31 -8.20
N SER A 86 1.01 -11.08 -7.92
CA SER A 86 1.51 -10.82 -6.57
C SER A 86 0.84 -9.60 -5.91
N VAL A 87 0.71 -8.49 -6.64
CA VAL A 87 0.01 -7.28 -6.15
C VAL A 87 -1.45 -7.60 -5.84
N LEU A 88 -2.15 -8.27 -6.76
CA LEU A 88 -3.55 -8.63 -6.59
C LEU A 88 -3.75 -9.59 -5.40
N PHE A 89 -2.84 -10.54 -5.22
CA PHE A 89 -2.84 -11.46 -4.09
C PHE A 89 -2.68 -10.70 -2.76
N PHE A 90 -1.70 -9.80 -2.66
CA PHE A 90 -1.52 -8.98 -1.46
C PHE A 90 -2.73 -8.10 -1.17
N PHE A 91 -3.26 -7.43 -2.19
CA PHE A 91 -4.47 -6.59 -2.08
C PHE A 91 -5.66 -7.41 -1.57
N TYR A 92 -5.91 -8.58 -2.17
CA TYR A 92 -6.98 -9.48 -1.77
C TYR A 92 -6.79 -9.98 -0.33
N PHE A 93 -5.60 -10.43 0.03
CA PHE A 93 -5.31 -10.90 1.38
C PHE A 93 -5.50 -9.80 2.42
N TYR A 94 -4.97 -8.60 2.17
CA TYR A 94 -5.02 -7.51 3.13
C TYR A 94 -6.43 -6.89 3.24
N LEU A 95 -6.97 -6.39 2.13
CA LEU A 95 -8.21 -5.59 2.16
C LEU A 95 -9.47 -6.43 2.15
N ILE A 96 -9.41 -7.67 1.65
CA ILE A 96 -10.59 -8.54 1.63
C ILE A 96 -10.53 -9.51 2.79
N LEU A 97 -9.46 -10.29 2.95
CA LEU A 97 -9.43 -11.34 3.98
C LEU A 97 -9.28 -10.77 5.40
N LEU A 98 -8.24 -10.00 5.67
CA LEU A 98 -7.97 -9.48 7.02
C LEU A 98 -9.04 -8.47 7.48
N PHE A 99 -9.41 -7.53 6.62
CA PHE A 99 -10.47 -6.57 6.93
C PHE A 99 -11.81 -7.26 7.24
N ARG A 100 -12.16 -8.32 6.50
CA ARG A 100 -13.38 -9.11 6.77
C ARG A 100 -13.34 -9.78 8.13
N LEU A 101 -12.20 -10.35 8.54
CA LEU A 101 -12.06 -10.94 9.86
C LEU A 101 -12.26 -9.88 10.95
N LEU A 102 -11.66 -8.71 10.78
CA LEU A 102 -11.76 -7.61 11.74
C LEU A 102 -13.19 -7.05 11.83
N SER A 103 -13.80 -6.72 10.70
CA SER A 103 -15.16 -6.14 10.63
C SER A 103 -16.21 -7.04 11.27
N ARG A 104 -16.18 -8.35 11.01
CA ARG A 104 -17.14 -9.29 11.64
C ARG A 104 -17.01 -9.34 13.17
N ARG A 105 -15.80 -9.18 13.70
CA ARG A 105 -15.57 -9.15 15.15
C ARG A 105 -16.14 -7.87 15.76
N PHE A 106 -16.06 -6.74 15.05
CA PHE A 106 -16.66 -5.47 15.47
C PHE A 106 -18.19 -5.52 15.47
N GLU A 107 -18.79 -6.16 14.46
CA GLU A 107 -20.23 -6.40 14.43
C GLU A 107 -20.71 -7.19 15.65
N HIS A 108 -20.02 -8.28 16.01
CA HIS A 108 -20.34 -9.06 17.22
C HIS A 108 -20.18 -8.25 18.50
N GLN A 109 -19.14 -7.42 18.58
CA GLN A 109 -18.90 -6.54 19.71
C GLN A 109 -20.00 -5.46 19.86
N ALA A 110 -20.49 -4.92 18.75
CA ALA A 110 -21.61 -3.97 18.72
C ALA A 110 -22.96 -4.66 19.02
N ASP A 111 -23.21 -5.86 18.49
CA ASP A 111 -24.39 -6.69 18.80
C ASP A 111 -24.51 -6.94 20.31
N ILE A 112 -23.41 -7.37 20.93
CA ILE A 112 -23.36 -7.69 22.37
C ILE A 112 -23.57 -6.44 23.22
N TYR A 113 -22.99 -5.31 22.80
CA TYR A 113 -23.21 -4.04 23.49
C TYR A 113 -24.66 -3.58 23.42
N ALA A 114 -25.32 -3.72 22.27
CA ALA A 114 -26.71 -3.32 22.09
C ALA A 114 -27.62 -4.07 23.07
N VAL A 115 -27.47 -5.39 23.16
CA VAL A 115 -28.30 -6.22 24.04
C VAL A 115 -27.94 -6.05 25.53
N GLU A 116 -26.68 -5.75 25.84
CA GLU A 116 -26.23 -5.48 27.20
C GLU A 116 -26.81 -4.16 27.74
N VAL A 117 -26.80 -3.10 26.94
CA VAL A 117 -27.26 -1.77 27.38
C VAL A 117 -28.78 -1.67 27.38
N THR A 118 -29.45 -2.25 26.39
CA THR A 118 -30.92 -2.18 26.32
C THR A 118 -31.60 -3.22 27.20
N GLY A 119 -30.95 -4.35 27.49
CA GLY A 119 -31.59 -5.49 28.15
C GLY A 119 -32.67 -6.16 27.30
N LYS A 120 -32.72 -5.89 25.99
CA LYS A 120 -33.80 -6.32 25.08
C LYS A 120 -33.32 -7.25 23.94
N PRO A 121 -32.72 -8.42 24.23
CA PRO A 121 -32.13 -9.28 23.20
C PRO A 121 -33.12 -9.83 22.18
N ARG A 122 -34.38 -10.10 22.59
CA ARG A 122 -35.43 -10.56 21.67
C ARG A 122 -35.86 -9.45 20.71
N VAL A 123 -36.07 -8.23 21.21
CA VAL A 123 -36.42 -7.06 20.39
C VAL A 123 -35.32 -6.79 19.38
N TYR A 124 -34.05 -6.86 19.81
CA TYR A 124 -32.91 -6.70 18.92
C TYR A 124 -32.88 -7.76 17.80
N ALA A 125 -33.11 -9.03 18.13
CA ALA A 125 -33.16 -10.10 17.14
C ALA A 125 -34.31 -9.90 16.11
N PHE A 126 -35.49 -9.47 16.57
CA PHE A 126 -36.60 -9.13 15.68
C PHE A 126 -36.28 -7.93 14.79
N ALA A 127 -35.67 -6.87 15.34
CA ALA A 127 -35.24 -5.71 14.58
C ALA A 127 -34.25 -6.09 13.46
N LEU A 128 -33.30 -6.99 13.75
CA LEU A 128 -32.35 -7.55 12.78
C LEU A 128 -33.04 -8.31 11.63
N LEU A 129 -34.02 -9.18 11.95
CA LEU A 129 -34.79 -9.91 10.95
C LEU A 129 -35.61 -8.98 10.06
N LYS A 130 -36.26 -7.99 10.68
CA LYS A 130 -37.09 -7.00 10.01
C LYS A 130 -36.27 -6.10 9.10
N LEU A 131 -35.08 -5.68 9.54
CA LEU A 131 -34.14 -4.90 8.74
C LEU A 131 -33.69 -5.65 7.48
N ALA A 132 -33.41 -6.95 7.62
CA ALA A 132 -33.03 -7.81 6.50
C ALA A 132 -34.18 -7.97 5.49
N GLU A 133 -35.39 -8.17 5.98
CA GLU A 133 -36.60 -8.31 5.17
C GLU A 133 -36.92 -7.03 4.38
N LEU A 134 -36.91 -5.88 5.05
CA LEU A 134 -37.19 -4.58 4.44
C LEU A 134 -36.13 -4.15 3.40
N ASN A 135 -34.91 -4.66 3.50
CA ASN A 135 -33.83 -4.38 2.56
C ASN A 135 -33.64 -5.49 1.52
N TYR A 136 -34.56 -6.46 1.44
CA TYR A 136 -34.50 -7.62 0.53
C TYR A 136 -33.17 -8.40 0.62
N VAL A 137 -32.55 -8.42 1.81
CA VAL A 137 -31.30 -9.14 2.05
C VAL A 137 -31.63 -10.60 2.38
N PRO A 138 -31.09 -11.60 1.65
CA PRO A 138 -31.34 -13.00 1.94
C PRO A 138 -30.94 -13.37 3.37
N ARG A 139 -31.81 -14.09 4.10
CA ARG A 139 -31.59 -14.49 5.51
C ARG A 139 -30.39 -15.44 5.66
N ALA A 140 -30.14 -16.28 4.65
CA ALA A 140 -28.99 -17.16 4.54
C ALA A 140 -28.32 -16.96 3.17
N ILE A 141 -27.02 -16.67 3.17
CA ILE A 141 -26.23 -16.46 1.95
C ILE A 141 -25.33 -17.69 1.79
N LYS A 142 -25.26 -18.26 0.57
CA LYS A 142 -24.38 -19.42 0.31
C LYS A 142 -22.94 -19.06 0.68
N ARG A 143 -22.23 -19.95 1.39
CA ARG A 143 -20.84 -19.80 1.89
C ARG A 143 -19.85 -19.16 0.89
N ILE A 144 -20.03 -19.39 -0.41
CA ILE A 144 -19.16 -18.86 -1.47
C ILE A 144 -19.31 -17.34 -1.67
N PHE A 145 -20.49 -16.77 -1.40
CA PHE A 145 -20.76 -15.32 -1.51
C PHE A 145 -20.53 -14.57 -0.19
N GLU A 146 -20.38 -15.29 0.94
CA GLU A 146 -19.94 -14.71 2.22
C GLU A 146 -18.51 -14.14 2.16
N LEU A 147 -17.75 -14.43 1.11
CA LEU A 147 -16.40 -13.90 0.92
C LEU A 147 -16.37 -12.39 0.66
N MET A 148 -17.42 -11.82 0.08
CA MET A 148 -17.49 -10.40 -0.29
C MET A 148 -18.36 -9.57 0.65
N LEU A 149 -18.99 -10.18 1.66
CA LEU A 149 -19.84 -9.48 2.63
C LEU A 149 -19.05 -9.11 3.89
N THR A 150 -19.00 -7.80 4.15
CA THR A 150 -18.37 -7.18 5.32
C THR A 150 -19.17 -7.43 6.61
N HIS A 151 -20.48 -7.64 6.50
CA HIS A 151 -21.34 -7.99 7.63
C HIS A 151 -21.55 -9.51 7.73
N PRO A 152 -21.55 -10.08 8.95
CA PRO A 152 -22.00 -11.45 9.17
C PRO A 152 -23.48 -11.60 8.82
N SER A 153 -23.92 -12.81 8.48
CA SER A 153 -25.33 -13.07 8.22
C SER A 153 -26.18 -12.78 9.45
N VAL A 154 -27.45 -12.40 9.22
CA VAL A 154 -28.41 -12.08 10.28
C VAL A 154 -28.59 -13.28 11.21
N GLU A 155 -28.69 -14.48 10.67
CA GLU A 155 -28.74 -15.73 11.44
C GLU A 155 -27.52 -15.87 12.36
N ARG A 156 -26.32 -15.57 11.86
CA ARG A 156 -25.09 -15.64 12.65
C ARG A 156 -25.08 -14.60 13.78
N ARG A 157 -25.58 -13.39 13.54
CA ARG A 157 -25.70 -12.33 14.57
C ARG A 157 -26.66 -12.76 15.67
N ILE A 158 -27.84 -13.25 15.31
CA ILE A 158 -28.84 -13.76 16.26
C ILE A 158 -28.29 -14.94 17.07
N TYR A 159 -27.59 -15.87 16.42
CA TYR A 159 -26.93 -17.00 17.09
C TYR A 159 -25.91 -16.54 18.15
N ILE A 160 -25.07 -15.54 17.82
CA ILE A 160 -24.08 -14.99 18.74
C ILE A 160 -24.76 -14.29 19.92
N VAL A 161 -25.81 -13.50 19.67
CA VAL A 161 -26.62 -12.89 20.73
C VAL A 161 -27.24 -13.94 21.65
N GLY A 162 -27.80 -15.01 21.09
CA GLY A 162 -28.37 -16.13 21.86
C GLY A 162 -27.34 -16.80 22.77
N ARG A 163 -26.13 -17.07 22.25
CA ARG A 163 -25.02 -17.62 23.05
C ARG A 163 -24.56 -16.66 24.15
N TYR A 164 -24.51 -15.37 23.86
CA TYR A 164 -24.16 -14.36 24.86
C TYR A 164 -25.16 -14.34 26.02
N VAL A 165 -26.46 -14.29 25.72
CA VAL A 165 -27.53 -14.35 26.73
C VAL A 165 -27.50 -15.67 27.51
N GLY A 166 -27.12 -16.76 26.85
CA GLY A 166 -26.90 -18.07 27.47
C GLY A 166 -25.65 -18.17 28.36
N GLY A 167 -24.89 -17.09 28.55
CA GLY A 167 -23.73 -17.07 29.46
C GLY A 167 -22.45 -17.68 28.86
N ASP A 168 -22.34 -17.78 27.54
CA ASP A 168 -21.19 -18.40 26.90
C ASP A 168 -19.91 -17.56 27.04
N PRO A 169 -18.84 -18.09 27.69
CA PRO A 169 -17.60 -17.34 27.90
C PRO A 169 -16.87 -16.99 26.59
N GLU A 170 -17.00 -17.81 25.55
CA GLU A 170 -16.37 -17.56 24.25
C GLU A 170 -16.96 -16.36 23.53
N VAL A 171 -18.22 -16.02 23.84
CA VAL A 171 -18.89 -14.84 23.32
C VAL A 171 -18.73 -13.65 24.26
N ALA A 172 -18.67 -13.88 25.58
CA ALA A 172 -18.46 -12.82 26.55
C ALA A 172 -17.15 -12.03 26.33
N LYS A 173 -16.14 -12.64 25.68
CA LYS A 173 -14.86 -11.97 25.35
C LYS A 173 -15.02 -10.72 24.48
N PHE A 174 -16.09 -10.64 23.67
CA PHE A 174 -16.39 -9.47 22.84
C PHE A 174 -16.77 -8.21 23.64
N ARG A 175 -17.01 -8.32 24.95
CA ARG A 175 -17.18 -7.15 25.85
C ARG A 175 -15.86 -6.40 26.10
N ARG A 176 -14.72 -7.03 25.82
CA ARG A 176 -13.39 -6.48 26.06
C ARG A 176 -12.77 -5.99 24.76
N THR A 177 -11.72 -5.18 24.87
CA THR A 177 -10.89 -4.82 23.72
C THR A 177 -10.32 -6.08 23.08
N LEU A 178 -10.54 -6.21 21.77
CA LEU A 178 -10.11 -7.36 20.99
C LEU A 178 -8.57 -7.41 20.86
N PRO A 179 -7.95 -8.60 20.91
CA PRO A 179 -6.51 -8.74 20.73
C PRO A 179 -6.05 -8.25 19.36
N GLU A 180 -6.87 -8.40 18.32
CA GLU A 180 -6.60 -7.92 16.97
C GLU A 180 -6.38 -6.39 16.95
N VAL A 181 -7.12 -5.64 17.78
CA VAL A 181 -6.96 -4.18 17.92
C VAL A 181 -5.60 -3.84 18.53
N LYS A 182 -5.16 -4.61 19.54
CA LYS A 182 -3.84 -4.43 20.17
C LYS A 182 -2.71 -4.74 19.19
N LEU A 183 -2.88 -5.78 18.38
CA LEU A 183 -1.93 -6.14 17.34
C LEU A 183 -1.81 -5.04 16.28
N ILE A 184 -2.94 -4.50 15.79
CA ILE A 184 -2.93 -3.37 14.84
C ILE A 184 -2.24 -2.14 15.45
N ALA A 185 -2.57 -1.83 16.71
CA ALA A 185 -1.97 -0.69 17.42
C ALA A 185 -0.45 -0.82 17.62
N LEU A 186 0.07 -2.05 17.72
CA LEU A 186 1.52 -2.33 17.80
C LEU A 186 2.16 -2.41 16.41
N ALA A 187 1.44 -2.97 15.43
CA ALA A 187 1.95 -3.18 14.08
C ALA A 187 2.27 -1.84 13.40
N VAL A 188 1.38 -0.84 13.48
CA VAL A 188 1.59 0.48 12.86
C VAL A 188 2.92 1.15 13.25
N PRO A 189 3.22 1.35 14.55
CA PRO A 189 4.49 1.96 14.95
C PRO A 189 5.69 1.05 14.69
N LEU A 190 5.51 -0.28 14.77
CA LEU A 190 6.58 -1.23 14.49
C LEU A 190 6.98 -1.20 13.00
N THR A 191 6.00 -1.24 12.10
CA THR A 191 6.27 -1.21 10.66
C THR A 191 6.76 0.17 10.21
N LEU A 192 6.28 1.25 10.83
CA LEU A 192 6.82 2.58 10.62
C LEU A 192 8.26 2.69 11.14
N GLY A 193 8.56 2.12 12.30
CA GLY A 193 9.91 2.06 12.86
C GLY A 193 10.86 1.26 11.97
N LEU A 194 10.41 0.11 11.44
CA LEU A 194 11.17 -0.68 10.47
C LEU A 194 11.39 0.07 9.16
N LEU A 195 10.43 0.88 8.71
CA LEU A 195 10.58 1.72 7.51
C LEU A 195 11.58 2.86 7.74
N ILE A 196 11.61 3.46 8.92
CA ILE A 196 12.58 4.51 9.27
C ILE A 196 13.97 3.90 9.50
N ALA A 197 14.04 2.70 10.08
CA ALA A 197 15.28 2.01 10.39
C ALA A 197 15.83 1.21 9.20
N SER A 198 15.02 0.95 8.16
CA SER A 198 15.53 0.33 6.95
C SER A 198 16.55 1.28 6.33
N PRO A 199 17.81 0.86 6.15
CA PRO A 199 18.80 1.68 5.48
C PRO A 199 18.21 2.09 4.13
N ASP A 200 18.23 3.39 3.86
CA ASP A 200 17.67 4.00 2.66
C ASP A 200 17.88 3.09 1.45
N LYS A 201 16.78 2.63 0.82
CA LYS A 201 16.79 2.57 -0.64
C LYS A 201 16.73 4.01 -1.09
N THR A 202 17.89 4.67 -1.04
CA THR A 202 18.13 5.99 -1.59
C THR A 202 17.58 6.01 -3.02
N LEU A 203 17.19 7.18 -3.52
CA LEU A 203 16.89 7.44 -4.94
C LEU A 203 18.04 7.03 -5.93
N PHE A 204 19.11 6.44 -5.40
CA PHE A 204 20.34 6.03 -6.04
C PHE A 204 20.61 4.59 -5.60
N GLU A 205 20.73 3.67 -6.56
CA GLU A 205 21.00 2.25 -6.29
C GLU A 205 22.43 2.06 -5.72
N SER A 206 23.31 3.04 -5.92
CA SER A 206 24.66 3.13 -5.39
C SER A 206 25.18 4.58 -5.31
N GLU A 207 26.29 4.81 -4.60
CA GLU A 207 27.00 6.11 -4.60
C GLU A 207 27.48 6.49 -6.02
N SER A 208 27.77 5.50 -6.87
CA SER A 208 28.06 5.71 -8.29
C SER A 208 26.87 6.34 -9.03
N ASP A 209 25.65 5.85 -8.79
CA ASP A 209 24.44 6.36 -9.46
C ASP A 209 24.10 7.77 -9.02
N TYR A 210 24.40 8.13 -7.77
CA TYR A 210 24.28 9.51 -7.28
C TYR A 210 25.14 10.47 -8.11
N HIS A 211 26.41 10.14 -8.25
CA HIS A 211 27.35 10.93 -9.04
C HIS A 211 26.97 10.95 -10.52
N TYR A 212 26.52 9.83 -11.09
CA TYR A 212 26.04 9.79 -12.47
C TYR A 212 24.83 10.71 -12.72
N LEU A 213 23.80 10.61 -11.88
CA LEU A 213 22.58 11.43 -12.03
C LEU A 213 22.85 12.93 -11.80
N ARG A 214 23.73 13.26 -10.85
CA ARG A 214 24.17 14.64 -10.62
C ARG A 214 24.97 15.19 -11.81
N GLY A 215 25.83 14.37 -12.41
CA GLY A 215 26.56 14.70 -13.64
C GLY A 215 25.62 15.00 -14.81
N LEU A 216 24.55 14.22 -14.98
CA LEU A 216 23.54 14.48 -16.01
C LEU A 216 22.83 15.82 -15.82
N GLN A 217 22.59 16.23 -14.57
CA GLN A 217 22.00 17.54 -14.29
C GLN A 217 22.94 18.67 -14.74
N PHE A 218 24.20 18.65 -14.30
CA PHE A 218 25.18 19.65 -14.71
C PHE A 218 25.39 19.68 -16.23
N HIS A 219 25.38 18.52 -16.89
CA HIS A 219 25.43 18.44 -18.34
C HIS A 219 24.25 19.18 -18.98
N ARG A 220 23.01 18.98 -18.51
CA ARG A 220 21.85 19.71 -19.06
C ARG A 220 21.91 21.21 -18.83
N GLU A 221 22.53 21.63 -17.74
CA GLU A 221 22.73 23.04 -17.39
C GLU A 221 23.89 23.69 -18.16
N GLY A 222 24.63 22.93 -18.97
CA GLY A 222 25.79 23.40 -19.73
C GLY A 222 27.06 23.55 -18.88
N MET A 223 27.02 23.08 -17.63
CA MET A 223 28.13 23.07 -16.68
C MET A 223 29.01 21.84 -16.93
N TRP A 224 29.72 21.83 -18.06
CA TRP A 224 30.41 20.65 -18.56
C TRP A 224 31.53 20.17 -17.64
N ASP A 225 32.22 21.08 -16.94
CA ASP A 225 33.33 20.74 -16.05
C ASP A 225 32.88 20.06 -14.76
N GLU A 226 31.78 20.53 -14.19
CA GLU A 226 31.11 19.92 -13.06
C GLU A 226 30.54 18.56 -13.45
N ALA A 227 29.92 18.45 -14.63
CA ALA A 227 29.42 17.18 -15.16
C ALA A 227 30.55 16.14 -15.28
N ILE A 228 31.68 16.53 -15.88
CA ILE A 228 32.86 15.65 -16.02
C ILE A 228 33.39 15.19 -14.66
N ARG A 229 33.42 16.07 -13.66
CA ARG A 229 33.88 15.73 -12.30
C ARG A 229 32.97 14.68 -11.67
N GLU A 230 31.66 14.89 -11.73
CA GLU A 230 30.69 13.95 -11.17
C GLU A 230 30.73 12.59 -11.89
N PHE A 231 30.75 12.57 -13.24
CA PHE A 231 30.91 11.31 -13.97
C PHE A 231 32.23 10.59 -13.66
N SER A 232 33.30 11.34 -13.36
CA SER A 232 34.59 10.73 -12.99
C SER A 232 34.54 10.05 -11.62
N GLU A 233 33.84 10.63 -10.64
CA GLU A 233 33.60 9.94 -9.37
C GLU A 233 32.68 8.72 -9.56
N ALA A 234 31.66 8.81 -10.41
CA ALA A 234 30.83 7.64 -10.77
C ALA A 234 31.69 6.49 -11.35
N ILE A 235 32.53 6.77 -12.35
CA ILE A 235 33.42 5.78 -12.97
C ILE A 235 34.44 5.22 -11.96
N LYS A 236 34.93 6.03 -11.03
CA LYS A 236 35.86 5.59 -9.98
C LYS A 236 35.19 4.58 -9.04
N LEU A 237 33.91 4.78 -8.73
CA LEU A 237 33.11 3.91 -7.89
C LEU A 237 32.63 2.66 -8.64
N ASN A 238 32.27 2.80 -9.92
CA ASN A 238 31.91 1.69 -10.81
C ASN A 238 32.68 1.77 -12.15
N PRO A 239 33.86 1.16 -12.24
CA PRO A 239 34.69 1.18 -13.45
C PRO A 239 34.08 0.46 -14.66
N SER A 240 32.97 -0.25 -14.47
CA SER A 240 32.26 -0.99 -15.51
C SER A 240 31.01 -0.26 -16.04
N ASP A 241 30.74 0.96 -15.57
CA ASP A 241 29.57 1.77 -15.91
C ASP A 241 29.70 2.38 -17.31
N LYS A 242 29.06 1.76 -18.30
CA LYS A 242 29.12 2.15 -19.72
C LYS A 242 28.45 3.49 -19.95
N GLU A 243 27.34 3.74 -19.28
CA GLU A 243 26.57 4.97 -19.35
C GLU A 243 27.38 6.17 -18.83
N ALA A 244 28.12 5.99 -17.73
CA ALA A 244 28.98 7.04 -17.19
C ALA A 244 30.15 7.38 -18.15
N TYR A 245 30.78 6.39 -18.79
CA TYR A 245 31.80 6.66 -19.83
C TYR A 245 31.22 7.43 -21.02
N LEU A 246 30.04 7.04 -21.50
CA LEU A 246 29.38 7.74 -22.61
C LEU A 246 29.02 9.19 -22.23
N ALA A 247 28.41 9.38 -21.07
CA ALA A 247 27.99 10.70 -20.61
C ALA A 247 29.17 11.65 -20.35
N ARG A 248 30.30 11.11 -19.84
CA ARG A 248 31.55 11.86 -19.70
C ARG A 248 32.16 12.20 -21.05
N ALA A 249 32.20 11.26 -22.00
CA ALA A 249 32.68 11.50 -23.36
C ALA A 249 31.89 12.63 -24.07
N LEU A 250 30.56 12.62 -23.94
CA LEU A 250 29.71 13.68 -24.48
C LEU A 250 29.97 15.03 -23.81
N SER A 251 30.23 15.04 -22.50
CA SER A 251 30.56 16.27 -21.76
C SER A 251 31.94 16.82 -22.16
N TYR A 252 32.92 15.95 -22.41
CA TYR A 252 34.21 16.30 -22.98
C TYR A 252 34.07 16.89 -24.39
N TYR A 253 33.27 16.26 -25.26
CA TYR A 253 32.99 16.79 -26.60
C TYR A 253 32.35 18.19 -26.54
N ARG A 254 31.34 18.40 -25.68
CA ARG A 254 30.66 19.70 -25.50
C ARG A 254 31.58 20.79 -24.93
N SER A 255 32.56 20.43 -24.10
CA SER A 255 33.57 21.35 -23.56
C SER A 255 34.77 21.55 -24.50
N GLY A 256 34.80 20.90 -25.68
CA GLY A 256 35.87 21.02 -26.66
C GLY A 256 37.12 20.16 -26.37
N ARG A 257 37.06 19.31 -25.36
CA ARG A 257 38.10 18.35 -24.95
C ARG A 257 38.00 17.08 -25.78
N LEU A 258 38.33 17.20 -27.07
CA LEU A 258 38.04 16.17 -28.06
C LEU A 258 38.89 14.91 -27.86
N GLU A 259 40.11 15.03 -27.32
CA GLU A 259 41.00 13.88 -27.10
C GLU A 259 40.48 12.99 -25.97
N GLU A 260 40.08 13.60 -24.86
CA GLU A 260 39.50 12.92 -23.71
C GLU A 260 38.16 12.26 -24.06
N ALA A 261 37.35 12.89 -24.91
CA ALA A 261 36.13 12.30 -25.44
C ALA A 261 36.40 11.01 -26.23
N ILE A 262 37.40 11.04 -27.12
CA ILE A 262 37.81 9.88 -27.91
C ILE A 262 38.32 8.74 -27.00
N LEU A 263 39.10 9.05 -25.96
CA LEU A 263 39.60 8.06 -25.01
C LEU A 263 38.47 7.33 -24.28
N ASP A 264 37.47 8.05 -23.77
CA ASP A 264 36.32 7.44 -23.10
C ASP A 264 35.48 6.59 -24.06
N LEU A 265 35.32 7.02 -25.32
CA LEU A 265 34.62 6.23 -26.35
C LEU A 265 35.39 4.96 -26.72
N PHE A 266 36.72 5.00 -26.77
CA PHE A 266 37.52 3.78 -26.95
C PHE A 266 37.31 2.81 -25.79
N LYS A 267 37.31 3.32 -24.55
CA LYS A 267 37.05 2.49 -23.39
C LYS A 267 35.66 1.86 -23.43
N LEU A 268 34.64 2.64 -23.78
CA LEU A 268 33.28 2.17 -23.96
C LEU A 268 33.17 1.08 -25.04
N ARG A 269 33.87 1.24 -26.17
CA ARG A 269 33.90 0.25 -27.26
C ARG A 269 34.45 -1.11 -26.79
N GLU A 270 35.50 -1.10 -25.96
CA GLU A 270 36.07 -2.33 -25.37
C GLU A 270 35.07 -3.08 -24.49
N MET A 271 34.19 -2.34 -23.81
CA MET A 271 33.24 -2.87 -22.82
C MET A 271 31.95 -3.42 -23.45
N VAL A 272 31.68 -3.11 -24.72
CA VAL A 272 30.45 -3.50 -25.43
C VAL A 272 30.74 -4.66 -26.37
N GLU A 273 29.89 -5.68 -26.40
CA GLU A 273 30.02 -6.84 -27.31
C GLU A 273 29.15 -6.70 -28.57
N ASP A 274 28.08 -5.92 -28.52
CA ASP A 274 27.16 -5.73 -29.64
C ASP A 274 27.84 -4.98 -30.81
N GLY A 275 27.99 -5.68 -31.94
CA GLY A 275 28.63 -5.15 -33.14
C GLY A 275 27.88 -4.00 -33.84
N LYS A 276 26.58 -3.78 -33.54
CA LYS A 276 25.87 -2.57 -33.99
C LYS A 276 26.26 -1.38 -33.13
N VAL A 277 26.28 -1.55 -31.80
CA VAL A 277 26.65 -0.47 -30.87
C VAL A 277 28.12 -0.07 -31.05
N ARG A 278 29.03 -1.04 -31.27
CA ARG A 278 30.43 -0.75 -31.59
C ARG A 278 30.58 0.14 -32.83
N ARG A 279 29.82 -0.12 -33.90
CA ARG A 279 29.86 0.69 -35.12
C ARG A 279 29.42 2.12 -34.87
N VAL A 280 28.37 2.33 -34.07
CA VAL A 280 27.92 3.68 -33.67
C VAL A 280 29.03 4.42 -32.90
N ILE A 281 29.69 3.73 -31.98
CA ILE A 281 30.81 4.33 -31.22
C ILE A 281 31.98 4.69 -32.15
N GLU A 282 32.29 3.85 -33.13
CA GLU A 282 33.33 4.11 -34.13
C GLU A 282 32.99 5.32 -35.01
N GLU A 283 31.74 5.46 -35.44
CA GLU A 283 31.26 6.64 -36.17
C GLU A 283 31.43 7.91 -35.34
N MET A 284 31.06 7.88 -34.05
CA MET A 284 31.26 9.00 -33.14
C MET A 284 32.75 9.37 -32.99
N ILE A 285 33.64 8.38 -32.86
CA ILE A 285 35.09 8.61 -32.78
C ILE A 285 35.60 9.29 -34.06
N LEU A 286 35.19 8.81 -35.23
CA LEU A 286 35.59 9.39 -36.52
C LEU A 286 35.08 10.83 -36.71
N GLU A 287 33.86 11.12 -36.28
CA GLU A 287 33.29 12.46 -36.32
C GLU A 287 34.09 13.43 -35.44
N ILE A 288 34.35 13.05 -34.19
CA ILE A 288 35.12 13.86 -33.25
C ILE A 288 36.56 14.08 -33.74
N ASP A 289 37.19 13.04 -34.31
CA ASP A 289 38.56 13.13 -34.84
C ASP A 289 38.66 14.02 -36.10
N SER A 290 37.63 13.99 -36.95
CA SER A 290 37.52 14.91 -38.08
C SER A 290 37.40 16.37 -37.63
N GLU A 291 36.58 16.63 -36.61
CA GLU A 291 36.48 17.97 -36.01
C GLU A 291 37.79 18.43 -35.37
N ARG A 292 38.48 17.53 -34.68
CA ARG A 292 39.79 17.80 -34.08
C ARG A 292 40.81 18.21 -35.14
N SER A 293 40.89 17.44 -36.23
CA SER A 293 41.82 17.68 -37.33
C SER A 293 41.57 19.03 -38.03
N LYS A 294 40.32 19.48 -38.11
CA LYS A 294 39.96 20.80 -38.66
C LYS A 294 40.35 21.98 -37.75
N LYS A 295 40.55 21.72 -36.45
CA LYS A 295 40.90 22.74 -35.43
C LYS A 295 42.39 22.80 -35.13
N ALA A 296 43.20 21.84 -35.60
CA ALA A 296 44.64 21.87 -35.42
C ALA A 296 45.28 22.97 -36.30
N PRO A 297 46.08 23.90 -35.74
CA PRO A 297 46.85 24.83 -36.55
C PRO A 297 47.91 24.06 -37.35
N GLY A 298 47.89 24.24 -38.68
CA GLY A 298 48.88 23.67 -39.59
C GLY A 298 50.26 24.30 -39.48
#